data_AF-A0A0S8C9E6-F1
#
_entry.id   AF-A0A0S8C9E6-F1
#
_cell.length_a   1.000
_cell.length_b   1.000
_cell.length_c   1.000
_cell.angle_alpha   90.00
_cell.angle_beta   90.00
_cell.angle_gamma   90.00
#
_symmetry.space_group_name_H-M   'P 1'
#
loop_
_entity.id
_entity.type
_entity.pdbx_description
1 polymer ?
#
loop_
_entity_poly.entity_id
_entity_poly.type
_entity_poly.pdbx_seq_one_letter_code
_entity_poly.pdbx_strand_id
1 'polypeptide(L)'
;MLGQALGLKEDEFAALQGDYRASALFNEREKAVLAWSEAMTLNTAKRDKASWDAMRRLFSDAEIVEISLACAMFNMINRLNDSFWTELEPEEFNRRQHGAVGVTAAALGEFACRICDGVEKHESRNGAR
;
A
#
# COMPACT_ATOMS: atom_id res chain seq x y z
N MET A 1 -8.15 -13.04 -5.41
CA MET A 1 -7.02 -12.54 -4.60
C MET A 1 -7.27 -11.10 -4.17
N LEU A 2 -6.70 -10.64 -3.03
CA LEU A 2 -6.99 -9.30 -2.46
C LEU A 2 -6.78 -8.14 -3.45
N GLY A 3 -5.68 -8.15 -4.23
CA GLY A 3 -5.43 -7.09 -5.21
C GLY A 3 -6.52 -7.01 -6.30
N GLN A 4 -7.04 -8.14 -6.79
CA GLN A 4 -8.15 -8.16 -7.74
C GLN A 4 -9.43 -7.58 -7.12
N ALA A 5 -9.68 -7.86 -5.84
CA ALA A 5 -10.81 -7.29 -5.11
C ALA A 5 -10.69 -5.75 -4.94
N LEU A 6 -9.46 -5.23 -4.95
CA LEU A 6 -9.15 -3.79 -4.93
C LEU A 6 -9.09 -3.18 -6.35
N GLY A 7 -9.33 -3.96 -7.40
CA GLY A 7 -9.42 -3.48 -8.78
C GLY A 7 -8.14 -3.60 -9.61
N LEU A 8 -7.07 -4.25 -9.09
CA LEU A 8 -5.89 -4.55 -9.91
C LEU A 8 -6.25 -5.53 -11.04
N LYS A 9 -5.71 -5.26 -12.22
CA LYS A 9 -5.93 -6.02 -13.44
C LYS A 9 -4.83 -7.05 -13.67
N GLU A 10 -5.12 -8.05 -14.50
CA GLU A 10 -4.19 -9.15 -14.80
C GLU A 10 -2.86 -8.67 -15.42
N ASP A 11 -2.90 -7.64 -16.25
CA ASP A 11 -1.70 -7.02 -16.85
C ASP A 11 -0.85 -6.28 -15.81
N GLU A 12 -1.48 -5.64 -14.82
CA GLU A 12 -0.77 -5.03 -13.68
C GLU A 12 -0.11 -6.11 -12.81
N PHE A 13 -0.78 -7.24 -12.55
CA PHE A 13 -0.16 -8.38 -11.85
C PHE A 13 1.03 -8.96 -12.60
N ALA A 14 0.90 -9.15 -13.92
CA ALA A 14 1.99 -9.62 -14.76
C ALA A 14 3.18 -8.64 -14.72
N ALA A 15 2.91 -7.33 -14.75
CA ALA A 15 3.95 -6.31 -14.64
C ALA A 15 4.65 -6.30 -13.27
N LEU A 16 3.92 -6.53 -12.17
CA LEU A 16 4.49 -6.65 -10.83
C LEU A 16 5.39 -7.88 -10.66
N GLN A 17 5.07 -8.98 -11.34
CA GLN A 17 5.91 -10.19 -11.35
C GLN A 17 7.15 -10.06 -12.24
N GLY A 18 7.11 -9.15 -13.22
CA GLY A 18 8.20 -8.82 -14.12
C GLY A 18 8.95 -7.55 -13.72
N ASP A 19 9.40 -6.80 -14.72
CA ASP A 19 10.03 -5.49 -14.51
C ASP A 19 8.99 -4.36 -14.48
N TYR A 20 8.38 -4.15 -13.31
CA TYR A 20 7.41 -3.07 -13.12
C TYR A 20 8.02 -1.67 -13.35
N ARG A 21 9.34 -1.50 -13.26
CA ARG A 21 10.01 -0.19 -13.43
C ARG A 21 9.95 0.24 -14.90
N ALA A 22 10.07 -0.72 -15.83
CA ALA A 22 9.92 -0.50 -17.26
C ALA A 22 8.45 -0.42 -17.73
N SER A 23 7.50 -0.91 -16.93
CA SER A 23 6.07 -0.92 -17.29
C SER A 23 5.48 0.48 -17.42
N ALA A 24 4.70 0.72 -18.47
CA ALA A 24 3.91 1.95 -18.63
C ALA A 24 2.59 1.94 -17.84
N LEU A 25 2.23 0.80 -17.22
CA LEU A 25 0.99 0.65 -16.44
C LEU A 25 1.06 1.38 -15.09
N PHE A 26 2.25 1.66 -14.60
CA PHE A 26 2.45 2.37 -13.34
C PHE A 26 3.00 3.77 -13.58
N ASN A 27 2.40 4.75 -12.92
CA ASN A 27 2.92 6.10 -12.90
C ASN A 27 4.15 6.21 -11.98
N GLU A 28 4.75 7.40 -11.95
CA GLU A 28 5.97 7.66 -11.19
C GLU A 28 5.80 7.46 -9.67
N ARG A 29 4.65 7.89 -9.11
CA ARG A 29 4.33 7.73 -7.69
C ARG A 29 4.17 6.26 -7.33
N GLU A 30 3.44 5.49 -8.15
CA GLU A 30 3.26 4.05 -7.95
C GLU A 30 4.58 3.30 -8.00
N LYS A 31 5.44 3.60 -8.98
CA LYS A 31 6.78 2.99 -9.08
C LYS A 31 7.65 3.31 -7.87
N ALA A 32 7.58 4.52 -7.34
CA ALA A 32 8.31 4.90 -6.13
C ALA A 32 7.81 4.12 -4.90
N VAL A 33 6.49 3.96 -4.73
CA VAL A 33 5.91 3.15 -3.65
C VAL A 33 6.31 1.69 -3.78
N LEU A 34 6.28 1.12 -4.98
CA LEU A 34 6.70 -0.26 -5.23
C LEU A 34 8.19 -0.47 -4.90
N ALA A 35 9.06 0.45 -5.33
CA ALA A 35 10.49 0.39 -5.01
C ALA A 35 10.77 0.54 -3.51
N TRP A 36 10.07 1.47 -2.84
CA TRP A 36 10.18 1.63 -1.40
C TRP A 36 9.69 0.40 -0.62
N SER A 37 8.57 -0.19 -1.06
CA SER A 37 8.01 -1.41 -0.46
C SER A 37 8.99 -2.58 -0.58
N GLU A 38 9.58 -2.78 -1.77
CA GLU A 38 10.63 -3.79 -2.00
C GLU A 38 11.84 -3.55 -1.08
N ALA A 39 12.31 -2.30 -0.97
CA ALA A 39 13.45 -1.95 -0.13
C ALA A 39 13.18 -2.19 1.38
N MET A 40 11.96 -1.91 1.84
CA MET A 40 11.53 -2.19 3.22
C MET A 40 11.44 -3.69 3.48
N THR A 41 10.86 -4.46 2.57
CA THR A 41 10.72 -5.92 2.70
C THR A 41 12.07 -6.64 2.68
N LEU A 42 13.01 -6.20 1.85
CA LEU A 42 14.36 -6.76 1.77
C LEU A 42 15.33 -6.18 2.81
N ASN A 43 14.86 -5.31 3.72
CA ASN A 43 15.69 -4.60 4.69
C ASN A 43 16.89 -3.85 4.05
N THR A 44 16.69 -3.28 2.85
CA THR A 44 17.70 -2.47 2.13
C THR A 44 17.41 -0.97 2.20
N ALA A 45 16.22 -0.54 2.66
CA ALA A 45 15.80 0.85 2.72
C ALA A 45 16.86 1.82 3.30
N LYS A 46 17.57 1.43 4.37
CA LYS A 46 18.63 2.27 4.99
C LYS A 46 19.77 2.66 4.04
N ARG A 47 20.07 1.82 3.04
CA ARG A 47 21.18 2.00 2.08
C ARG A 47 20.69 2.36 0.68
N ASP A 48 19.39 2.26 0.40
CA ASP A 48 18.79 2.63 -0.88
C ASP A 48 18.39 4.11 -0.88
N LYS A 49 19.39 4.98 -1.11
CA LYS A 49 19.17 6.42 -1.21
C LYS A 49 18.28 6.80 -2.39
N ALA A 50 18.35 6.08 -3.50
CA ALA A 50 17.58 6.41 -4.69
C ALA A 50 16.07 6.25 -4.43
N SER A 51 15.66 5.16 -3.78
CA SER A 51 14.26 4.97 -3.37
C SER A 51 13.83 6.00 -2.33
N TRP A 52 14.69 6.34 -1.35
CA TRP A 52 14.39 7.38 -0.36
C TRP A 52 14.20 8.77 -1.00
N ASP A 53 15.08 9.17 -1.90
CA ASP A 53 15.03 10.47 -2.58
C ASP A 53 13.78 10.56 -3.48
N ALA A 54 13.39 9.45 -4.13
CA ALA A 54 12.14 9.38 -4.89
C ALA A 54 10.91 9.56 -3.98
N MET A 55 10.88 8.89 -2.82
CA MET A 55 9.80 9.04 -1.85
C MET A 55 9.69 10.49 -1.36
N ARG A 56 10.80 11.11 -0.94
CA ARG A 56 10.84 12.51 -0.46
C ARG A 56 10.49 13.54 -1.52
N ARG A 57 10.67 13.22 -2.81
CA ARG A 57 10.29 14.10 -3.92
C ARG A 57 8.80 14.02 -4.24
N LEU A 58 8.19 12.85 -4.08
CA LEU A 58 6.84 12.56 -4.58
C LEU A 58 5.77 12.57 -3.48
N PHE A 59 6.17 12.44 -2.22
CA PHE A 59 5.27 12.29 -1.08
C PHE A 59 5.69 13.20 0.08
N SER A 60 4.70 13.61 0.87
CA SER A 60 4.90 14.28 2.16
C SER A 60 5.41 13.30 3.22
N ASP A 61 5.93 13.84 4.33
CA ASP A 61 6.42 13.00 5.44
C ASP A 61 5.32 12.13 6.05
N ALA A 62 4.08 12.62 6.12
CA ALA A 62 2.93 11.86 6.60
C ALA A 62 2.61 10.67 5.68
N GLU A 63 2.52 10.91 4.36
CA GLU A 63 2.28 9.84 3.38
C GLU A 63 3.41 8.79 3.41
N ILE A 64 4.68 9.20 3.53
CA ILE A 64 5.82 8.27 3.62
C ILE A 64 5.69 7.39 4.87
N VAL A 65 5.29 7.96 6.01
CA VAL A 65 5.04 7.21 7.25
C VAL A 65 3.90 6.21 7.06
N GLU A 66 2.77 6.62 6.49
CA GLU A 66 1.63 5.74 6.25
C GLU A 66 1.97 4.56 5.32
N ILE A 67 2.65 4.84 4.21
CA ILE A 67 3.12 3.81 3.27
C ILE A 67 4.08 2.85 3.98
N SER A 68 5.00 3.37 4.78
CA SER A 68 5.98 2.57 5.52
C SER A 68 5.32 1.70 6.60
N LEU A 69 4.28 2.21 7.27
CA LEU A 69 3.50 1.46 8.26
C LEU A 69 2.74 0.30 7.61
N ALA A 70 2.13 0.53 6.44
CA ALA A 70 1.50 -0.54 5.67
C ALA A 70 2.53 -1.64 5.31
N CYS A 71 3.70 -1.25 4.80
CA CYS A 71 4.79 -2.18 4.50
C CYS A 71 5.23 -2.97 5.75
N ALA A 72 5.44 -2.29 6.87
CA ALA A 72 5.86 -2.90 8.12
C ALA A 72 4.84 -3.92 8.64
N MET A 73 3.55 -3.59 8.58
CA MET A 73 2.45 -4.48 8.98
C MET A 73 2.44 -5.77 8.15
N PHE A 74 2.51 -5.67 6.81
CA PHE A 74 2.57 -6.87 5.96
C PHE A 74 3.85 -7.67 6.17
N ASN A 75 5.00 -7.00 6.37
CA ASN A 75 6.25 -7.68 6.68
C ASN A 75 6.23 -8.38 8.05
N MET A 76 5.45 -7.91 9.01
CA MET A 76 5.22 -8.60 10.29
C MET A 76 4.34 -9.84 10.09
N ILE A 77 3.23 -9.71 9.35
CA ILE A 77 2.32 -10.83 9.05
C ILE A 77 3.07 -11.93 8.30
N ASN A 78 3.89 -11.58 7.31
CA ASN A 78 4.72 -12.55 6.57
C ASN A 78 5.62 -13.36 7.51
N ARG A 79 6.27 -12.72 8.49
CA ARG A 79 7.13 -13.41 9.46
C ARG A 79 6.36 -14.35 10.36
N LEU A 80 5.17 -13.95 10.80
CA LEU A 80 4.31 -14.81 11.62
C LEU A 80 3.87 -16.04 10.81
N ASN A 81 3.34 -15.82 9.60
CA ASN A 81 2.86 -16.92 8.76
C ASN A 81 3.98 -17.90 8.38
N ASP A 82 5.17 -17.40 8.06
CA ASP A 82 6.34 -18.22 7.77
C ASP A 82 6.80 -19.01 9.02
N SER A 83 6.91 -18.33 10.17
CA SER A 83 7.38 -18.96 11.43
C SER A 83 6.45 -20.05 11.96
N PHE A 84 5.15 -19.97 11.65
CA PHE A 84 4.14 -20.92 12.09
C PHE A 84 3.67 -21.87 10.99
N TRP A 85 4.32 -21.85 9.82
CA TRP A 85 3.94 -22.69 8.66
C TRP A 85 2.46 -22.58 8.32
N THR A 86 1.91 -21.37 8.39
CA THR A 86 0.50 -21.13 8.07
C THR A 86 0.22 -21.61 6.64
N GLU A 87 -0.64 -22.62 6.51
CA GLU A 87 -1.07 -23.13 5.21
C GLU A 87 -2.09 -22.17 4.56
N LEU A 88 -2.05 -22.09 3.24
CA LEU A 88 -3.03 -21.30 2.48
C LEU A 88 -4.41 -21.95 2.57
N GLU A 89 -5.43 -21.15 2.82
CA GLU A 89 -6.80 -21.61 2.81
C GLU A 89 -7.21 -22.07 1.40
N PRO A 90 -8.10 -23.09 1.32
CA PRO A 90 -8.65 -23.52 0.04
C PRO A 90 -9.36 -22.37 -0.69
N GLU A 91 -9.32 -22.39 -2.01
CA GLU A 91 -9.95 -21.36 -2.84
C GLU A 91 -11.45 -21.18 -2.53
N GLU A 92 -12.16 -22.28 -2.22
CA GLU A 92 -13.56 -22.24 -1.81
C GLU A 92 -13.77 -21.38 -0.56
N PHE A 93 -12.88 -21.48 0.43
CA PHE A 93 -12.95 -20.70 1.66
C PHE A 93 -12.65 -19.22 1.38
N ASN A 94 -11.64 -18.93 0.55
CA ASN A 94 -11.29 -17.58 0.12
C ASN A 94 -12.45 -16.88 -0.61
N ARG A 95 -13.18 -17.58 -1.48
CA ARG A 95 -14.37 -17.02 -2.15
C ARG A 95 -15.48 -16.63 -1.17
N ARG A 96 -15.66 -17.39 -0.08
CA ARG A 96 -16.62 -17.03 0.98
C ARG A 96 -16.20 -15.75 1.71
N GLN A 97 -14.90 -15.57 1.96
CA GLN A 97 -14.37 -14.35 2.56
C GLN A 97 -14.50 -13.13 1.63
N HIS A 98 -14.31 -13.30 0.32
CA HIS A 98 -14.50 -12.23 -0.67
C HIS A 98 -15.91 -11.63 -0.64
N GLY A 99 -16.95 -12.42 -0.35
CA GLY A 99 -18.32 -11.94 -0.16
C GLY A 99 -18.64 -11.43 1.24
N ALA A 100 -17.81 -11.74 2.24
CA ALA A 100 -18.09 -11.47 3.66
C ALA A 100 -17.74 -10.05 4.10
N VAL A 101 -16.76 -9.41 3.45
CA VAL A 101 -16.31 -8.07 3.88
C VAL A 101 -17.35 -7.00 3.54
N GLY A 102 -18.18 -7.20 2.51
CA GLY A 102 -19.27 -6.26 2.13
C GLY A 102 -18.82 -4.84 1.76
N VAL A 103 -17.52 -4.56 1.83
CA VAL A 103 -16.91 -3.26 1.57
C VAL A 103 -16.54 -3.19 0.10
N THR A 104 -17.14 -2.23 -0.62
CA THR A 104 -16.84 -1.95 -2.02
C THR A 104 -15.67 -0.98 -2.13
N ALA A 105 -15.00 -0.95 -3.29
CA ALA A 105 -14.01 0.09 -3.60
C ALA A 105 -14.57 1.52 -3.43
N ALA A 106 -15.86 1.72 -3.75
CA ALA A 106 -16.56 2.97 -3.51
C ALA A 106 -16.67 3.33 -2.02
N ALA A 107 -16.97 2.35 -1.16
CA ALA A 107 -17.04 2.54 0.29
C ALA A 107 -15.67 2.87 0.90
N LEU A 108 -14.58 2.27 0.38
CA LEU A 108 -13.21 2.65 0.75
C LEU A 108 -12.88 4.08 0.34
N GLY A 109 -13.26 4.47 -0.88
CA GLY A 109 -13.09 5.84 -1.38
C GLY A 109 -13.82 6.88 -0.53
N GLU A 110 -15.08 6.62 -0.17
CA GLU A 110 -15.87 7.51 0.70
C GLU A 110 -15.24 7.64 2.09
N PHE A 111 -14.79 6.53 2.67
CA PHE A 111 -14.10 6.53 3.97
C PHE A 111 -12.79 7.31 3.92
N ALA A 112 -11.97 7.12 2.88
CA ALA A 112 -10.72 7.85 2.70
C ALA A 112 -10.96 9.37 2.57
N CYS A 113 -11.98 9.79 1.82
CA CYS A 113 -12.37 11.20 1.73
C CYS A 113 -12.74 11.81 3.09
N ARG A 114 -13.45 11.05 3.96
CA ARG A 114 -13.81 11.53 5.31
C ARG A 114 -12.62 11.77 6.22
N ILE A 115 -11.50 11.08 6.01
CA ILE A 115 -10.25 11.32 6.74
C ILE A 115 -9.56 12.59 6.22
N CYS A 116 -9.61 12.85 4.90
CA CYS A 116 -9.04 14.06 4.30
C CYS A 116 -9.78 15.35 4.70
N ASP A 117 -11.11 15.33 4.77
CA ASP A 117 -11.93 16.49 5.18
C ASP A 117 -11.71 16.93 6.65
N GLY A 118 -11.02 16.12 7.45
CA GLY A 118 -10.63 16.44 8.82
C GLY A 118 -9.39 17.34 8.94
N VAL A 119 -8.59 17.46 7.88
CA VAL A 119 -7.30 18.18 7.91
C VAL A 119 -7.50 19.70 7.79
N GLU A 120 -8.52 20.17 7.08
CA GLU A 120 -8.75 21.62 6.89
C GLU A 120 -9.33 22.35 8.11
N LYS A 121 -9.88 21.64 9.11
CA LYS A 121 -10.57 22.29 10.24
C LYS A 121 -9.68 22.64 11.44
N HIS A 122 -8.39 22.31 11.43
CA HIS A 122 -7.51 22.53 12.59
C HIS A 122 -6.52 23.70 12.45
N GLU A 123 -6.30 24.25 11.25
CA GLU A 123 -5.41 25.41 11.06
C GLU A 123 -6.09 26.78 11.21
N SER A 124 -7.43 26.86 11.13
CA SER A 124 -8.15 28.13 11.23
C SER A 124 -8.40 28.63 12.67
N ARG A 125 -7.97 27.88 13.70
CA ARG A 125 -8.29 28.17 15.11
C ARG A 125 -7.14 28.70 15.96
N ASN A 126 -5.94 28.90 15.40
CA ASN A 126 -4.78 29.36 16.17
C ASN A 126 -4.16 30.69 15.71
N GLY A 127 -4.89 31.49 14.93
CA GLY A 127 -4.46 32.80 14.41
C GLY A 127 -5.12 34.02 15.08
N ALA A 128 -5.52 33.91 16.34
CA ALA A 128 -6.05 35.05 17.10
C ALA A 128 -5.51 35.04 18.54
N ARG A 129 -4.27 35.48 18.69
CA ARG A 129 -3.76 36.17 19.88
C ARG A 129 -2.50 36.96 19.55
#